data_AF-A0A952FIC3-F1
#
_entry.id   AF-A0A952FIC3-F1
#
_cell.length_a   1.000
_cell.length_b   1.000
_cell.length_c   1.000
_cell.angle_alpha   90.00
_cell.angle_beta   90.00
_cell.angle_gamma   90.00
#
_symmetry.space_group_name_H-M   'P 1'
#
loop_
_entity.id
_entity.type
_entity.pdbx_description
1 polymer ?
#
loop_
_entity_poly.entity_id
_entity_poly.type
_entity_poly.pdbx_seq_one_letter_code
_entity_poly.pdbx_strand_id
1 'polypeptide(L)'
;MNARDDTALNFEQGAAWDNPMGTDGFEFIEYAAPDPVAMGALFERMGFKPIAKHRHKNVTLYRQGSINFIINAEPDSFAQRFARQHGPSVCAIAFRVKDAKFAYERAIALGAWGYAHTAGPGELNIPAIKGIGDSIIYFIDKWRGKNGAQPGDIGNIGFYDVDFEPLPGVDGD
;
A
#
# COMPACT_ATOMS: atom_id res chain seq x y z
N MET A 1 20.10 14.40 48.35
CA MET A 1 19.55 13.18 47.75
C MET A 1 18.04 13.37 47.62
N ASN A 2 17.56 13.75 46.44
CA ASN A 2 16.13 13.73 46.13
C ASN A 2 15.94 12.70 45.02
N ALA A 3 15.41 11.54 45.38
CA ALA A 3 14.95 10.54 44.44
C ALA A 3 13.79 11.16 43.64
N ARG A 4 13.91 11.17 42.32
CA ARG A 4 12.82 11.49 41.42
C ARG A 4 11.94 10.25 41.35
N ASP A 5 10.66 10.41 41.70
CA ASP A 5 9.64 9.40 41.48
C ASP A 5 9.45 9.23 39.97
N ASP A 6 10.06 8.18 39.41
CA ASP A 6 9.78 7.67 38.07
C ASP A 6 8.40 7.00 38.08
N THR A 7 7.35 7.82 38.07
CA THR A 7 6.00 7.34 37.70
C THR A 7 5.99 7.11 36.20
N ALA A 8 6.40 5.91 35.80
CA ALA A 8 6.18 5.40 34.46
C ALA A 8 4.67 5.54 34.14
N LEU A 9 4.36 6.24 33.06
CA LEU A 9 3.01 6.26 32.49
C LEU A 9 2.68 4.82 32.07
N ASN A 10 2.01 4.08 32.94
CA ASN A 10 1.33 2.85 32.57
C ASN A 10 0.17 3.24 31.66
N PHE A 11 0.41 3.22 30.35
CA PHE A 11 -0.67 3.14 29.37
C PHE A 11 -1.33 1.79 29.59
N GLU A 12 -2.44 1.76 30.33
CA GLU A 12 -3.33 0.61 30.30
C GLU A 12 -3.65 0.32 28.83
N GLN A 13 -3.33 -0.90 28.38
CA GLN A 13 -3.77 -1.42 27.10
C GLN A 13 -5.31 -1.42 27.13
N GLY A 14 -5.91 -0.32 26.65
CA GLY A 14 -7.34 -0.28 26.40
C GLY A 14 -7.71 -1.51 25.58
N ALA A 15 -8.79 -2.18 25.99
CA ALA A 15 -9.27 -3.40 25.34
C ALA A 15 -9.19 -3.22 23.81
N ALA A 16 -8.46 -4.12 23.15
CA ALA A 16 -8.29 -4.07 21.71
C ALA A 16 -9.68 -3.97 21.07
N TRP A 17 -9.90 -2.89 20.33
CA TRP A 17 -11.09 -2.73 19.52
C TRP A 17 -11.20 -3.96 18.61
N ASP A 18 -12.41 -4.46 18.38
CA ASP A 18 -12.61 -5.57 17.45
C ASP A 18 -12.01 -5.19 16.08
N ASN A 19 -11.26 -6.11 15.48
CA ASN A 19 -10.66 -5.96 14.15
C ASN A 19 -11.39 -6.88 13.18
N PRO A 20 -12.65 -6.57 12.82
CA PRO A 20 -13.51 -7.47 12.06
C PRO A 20 -13.07 -7.62 10.61
N MET A 21 -12.18 -6.75 10.12
CA MET A 21 -11.60 -6.81 8.78
C MET A 21 -10.22 -7.50 8.80
N GLY A 22 -9.69 -7.82 9.98
CA GLY A 22 -8.36 -8.39 10.14
C GLY A 22 -7.25 -7.51 9.54
N THR A 23 -7.39 -6.19 9.60
CA THR A 23 -6.40 -5.26 9.02
C THR A 23 -5.09 -5.28 9.80
N ASP A 24 -3.97 -5.18 9.10
CA ASP A 24 -2.61 -5.23 9.64
C ASP A 24 -1.75 -4.09 9.04
N GLY A 25 -2.31 -2.87 9.08
CA GLY A 25 -1.67 -1.66 8.55
C GLY A 25 -1.74 -1.53 7.02
N PHE A 26 -0.91 -0.62 6.50
CA PHE A 26 -0.84 -0.30 5.08
C PHE A 26 0.20 -1.17 4.36
N GLU A 27 -0.14 -1.60 3.15
CA GLU A 27 0.84 -2.17 2.22
C GLU A 27 1.50 -1.06 1.39
N PHE A 28 0.68 -0.21 0.74
CA PHE A 28 1.14 0.97 -0.01
C PHE A 28 0.06 2.05 -0.12
N ILE A 29 0.51 3.26 -0.50
CA ILE A 29 -0.34 4.36 -0.97
C ILE A 29 0.03 4.66 -2.44
N GLU A 30 -0.96 4.71 -3.33
CA GLU A 30 -0.77 5.04 -4.74
C GLU A 30 -1.20 6.49 -5.00
N TYR A 31 -0.29 7.23 -5.64
CA TYR A 31 -0.46 8.64 -5.97
C TYR A 31 -0.62 8.82 -7.47
N ALA A 32 -1.55 9.70 -7.80
CA ALA A 32 -1.79 10.23 -9.13
C ALA A 32 -1.38 11.70 -9.17
N ALA A 33 -0.67 12.11 -10.21
CA ALA A 33 -0.28 13.51 -10.41
C ALA A 33 -0.25 13.86 -11.90
N PRO A 34 -0.65 15.09 -12.30
CA PRO A 34 -0.45 15.57 -13.67
C PRO A 34 1.02 15.64 -14.06
N ASP A 35 1.90 15.92 -13.09
CA ASP A 35 3.35 15.88 -13.21
C ASP A 35 3.93 14.84 -12.24
N PRO A 36 4.12 13.59 -12.70
CA PRO A 36 4.71 12.53 -11.89
C PRO A 36 6.17 12.81 -11.48
N VAL A 37 6.91 13.58 -12.27
CA VAL A 37 8.32 13.90 -11.99
C VAL A 37 8.41 14.86 -10.82
N ALA A 38 7.57 15.91 -10.79
CA ALA A 38 7.50 16.83 -9.67
C ALA A 38 7.04 16.12 -8.37
N MET A 39 6.10 15.18 -8.47
CA MET A 39 5.67 14.35 -7.34
C MET A 39 6.81 13.47 -6.81
N GLY A 40 7.57 12.81 -7.69
CA GLY A 40 8.75 12.02 -7.31
C GLY A 40 9.80 12.86 -6.58
N ALA A 41 10.09 14.06 -7.10
CA ALA A 41 11.02 14.99 -6.46
C ALA A 41 10.54 15.45 -5.06
N LEU A 42 9.22 15.54 -4.84
CA LEU A 42 8.66 15.81 -3.51
C LEU A 42 8.90 14.64 -2.55
N PHE A 43 8.67 13.40 -2.99
CA PHE A 43 8.89 12.21 -2.16
C PHE A 43 10.36 12.08 -1.76
N GLU A 44 11.29 12.36 -2.67
CA GLU A 44 12.72 12.36 -2.38
C GLU A 44 13.10 13.43 -1.34
N ARG A 45 12.51 14.63 -1.40
CA ARG A 45 12.69 15.66 -0.36
C ARG A 45 12.11 15.26 1.00
N MET A 46 11.10 14.39 1.02
CA MET A 46 10.55 13.79 2.24
C MET A 46 11.40 12.61 2.76
N GLY A 47 12.48 12.25 2.05
CA GLY A 47 13.41 11.19 2.42
C GLY A 47 13.01 9.79 1.95
N PHE A 48 12.06 9.69 1.01
CA PHE A 48 11.81 8.45 0.29
C PHE A 48 12.88 8.25 -0.80
N LYS A 49 13.12 7.00 -1.18
CA LYS A 49 13.99 6.66 -2.31
C LYS A 49 13.20 5.84 -3.34
N PRO A 50 13.36 6.07 -4.65
CA PRO A 50 12.87 5.13 -5.63
C PRO A 50 13.66 3.82 -5.49
N ILE A 51 12.96 2.69 -5.31
CA ILE A 51 13.58 1.38 -5.07
C ILE A 51 13.30 0.37 -6.17
N ALA A 52 12.20 0.53 -6.91
CA ALA A 52 11.80 -0.42 -7.94
C ALA A 52 10.89 0.23 -8.99
N LYS A 53 10.81 -0.40 -10.16
CA LYS A 53 9.85 -0.06 -11.23
C LYS A 53 8.98 -1.26 -11.56
N HIS A 54 7.74 -1.01 -11.96
CA HIS A 54 6.86 -2.08 -12.41
C HIS A 54 7.39 -2.68 -13.72
N ARG A 55 7.29 -4.01 -13.85
CA ARG A 55 7.79 -4.79 -15.00
C ARG A 55 7.24 -4.35 -16.37
N HIS A 56 6.00 -3.86 -16.41
CA HIS A 56 5.25 -3.63 -17.66
C HIS A 56 4.60 -2.26 -17.75
N LYS A 57 4.55 -1.49 -16.65
CA LYS A 57 3.90 -0.18 -16.59
C LYS A 57 4.88 0.88 -16.14
N ASN A 58 4.63 2.13 -16.52
CA ASN A 58 5.37 3.29 -16.03
C ASN A 58 4.94 3.65 -14.60
N VAL A 59 5.30 2.77 -13.67
CA VAL A 59 4.97 2.87 -12.26
C VAL A 59 6.26 2.73 -11.44
N THR A 60 6.49 3.67 -10.54
CA THR A 60 7.70 3.70 -9.69
C THR A 60 7.32 3.52 -8.23
N LEU A 61 8.01 2.61 -7.55
CA LEU A 61 7.88 2.36 -6.11
C LEU A 61 8.94 3.16 -5.36
N TYR A 62 8.48 3.95 -4.40
CA TYR A 62 9.28 4.72 -3.46
C TYR A 62 9.15 4.13 -2.06
N ARG A 63 10.25 4.07 -1.31
CA ARG A 63 10.28 3.51 0.05
C ARG A 63 11.02 4.41 1.03
N GLN A 64 10.52 4.44 2.27
CA GLN A 64 11.19 4.98 3.46
C GLN A 64 10.89 4.04 4.64
N GLY A 65 11.88 3.25 5.07
CA GLY A 65 11.64 2.17 6.02
C GLY A 65 10.55 1.22 5.51
N SER A 66 9.52 0.97 6.32
CA SER A 66 8.40 0.10 5.95
C SER A 66 7.30 0.78 5.12
N ILE A 67 7.41 2.08 4.83
CA ILE A 67 6.39 2.86 4.12
C ILE A 67 6.63 2.78 2.62
N ASN A 68 5.57 2.48 1.85
CA ASN A 68 5.62 2.34 0.40
C ASN A 68 4.68 3.33 -0.29
N PHE A 69 5.25 4.17 -1.15
CA PHE A 69 4.50 5.03 -2.05
C PHE A 69 4.69 4.59 -3.49
N ILE A 70 3.60 4.60 -4.25
CA ILE A 70 3.62 4.27 -5.67
C ILE A 70 3.24 5.54 -6.44
N ILE A 71 4.02 5.88 -7.45
CA ILE A 71 3.64 6.87 -8.46
C ILE A 71 3.30 6.13 -9.74
N ASN A 72 2.05 6.27 -10.19
CA ASN A 72 1.59 5.72 -11.44
C ASN A 72 1.58 6.80 -12.54
N ALA A 73 2.54 6.69 -13.46
CA ALA A 73 2.75 7.58 -14.59
C ALA A 73 2.38 6.91 -15.92
N GLU A 74 1.60 5.81 -15.88
CA GLU A 74 1.14 5.11 -17.08
C GLU A 74 0.14 6.00 -17.85
N PRO A 75 0.37 6.27 -19.15
CA PRO A 75 -0.59 7.02 -19.97
C PRO A 75 -1.92 6.26 -20.07
N ASP A 76 -3.02 7.01 -20.23
CA ASP A 76 -4.38 6.48 -20.37
C ASP A 76 -4.82 5.50 -19.25
N SER A 77 -4.18 5.59 -18.09
CA SER A 77 -4.46 4.81 -16.90
C SER A 77 -5.58 5.41 -16.03
N PHE A 78 -6.06 4.63 -15.06
CA PHE A 78 -6.94 5.13 -14.00
C PHE A 78 -6.30 6.31 -13.26
N ALA A 79 -5.04 6.19 -12.85
CA ALA A 79 -4.33 7.23 -12.11
C ALA A 79 -4.26 8.54 -12.90
N GLN A 80 -3.96 8.49 -14.20
CA GLN A 80 -3.88 9.69 -15.02
C GLN A 80 -5.26 10.34 -15.25
N ARG A 81 -6.34 9.55 -15.37
CA ARG A 81 -7.72 10.07 -15.36
C ARG A 81 -8.06 10.72 -14.01
N PHE A 82 -7.70 10.08 -12.91
CA PHE A 82 -7.93 10.58 -11.56
C PHE A 82 -7.21 11.91 -11.32
N ALA A 83 -5.94 12.01 -11.75
CA ALA A 83 -5.14 13.23 -11.67
C ALA A 83 -5.75 14.40 -12.46
N ARG A 84 -6.38 14.14 -13.61
CA ARG A 84 -7.07 15.19 -14.37
C ARG A 84 -8.28 15.75 -13.62
N GLN A 85 -8.97 14.93 -12.84
CA GLN A 85 -10.16 15.32 -12.12
C GLN A 85 -9.85 15.97 -10.76
N HIS A 86 -8.82 15.47 -10.07
CA HIS A 86 -8.54 15.81 -8.67
C HIS A 86 -7.22 16.55 -8.45
N GLY A 87 -6.38 16.70 -9.48
CA GLY A 87 -5.01 17.18 -9.35
C GLY A 87 -4.08 16.15 -8.69
N PRO A 88 -2.95 16.58 -8.12
CA PRO A 88 -2.08 15.71 -7.33
C PRO A 88 -2.82 15.15 -6.10
N SER A 89 -3.00 13.83 -6.02
CA SER A 89 -3.83 13.19 -4.98
C SER A 89 -3.49 11.71 -4.76
N VAL A 90 -3.92 11.15 -3.63
CA VAL A 90 -3.98 9.69 -3.44
C VAL A 90 -5.14 9.13 -4.25
N CYS A 91 -4.86 8.23 -5.19
CA CYS A 91 -5.87 7.59 -6.02
C CYS A 91 -6.21 6.17 -5.55
N ALA A 92 -5.30 5.52 -4.81
CA ALA A 92 -5.58 4.24 -4.18
C ALA A 92 -4.79 4.00 -2.89
N ILE A 93 -5.33 3.12 -2.04
CA ILE A 93 -4.75 2.72 -0.75
C ILE A 93 -4.84 1.19 -0.66
N ALA A 94 -3.75 0.53 -0.27
CA ALA A 94 -3.75 -0.90 -0.02
C ALA A 94 -3.62 -1.20 1.46
N PHE A 95 -4.57 -1.95 2.01
CA PHE A 95 -4.51 -2.48 3.37
C PHE A 95 -4.03 -3.92 3.37
N ARG A 96 -3.11 -4.23 4.29
CA ARG A 96 -2.83 -5.61 4.66
C ARG A 96 -4.01 -6.16 5.42
N VAL A 97 -4.45 -7.36 5.07
CA VAL A 97 -5.56 -8.05 5.74
C VAL A 97 -5.26 -9.53 5.94
N LYS A 98 -5.81 -10.11 7.00
CA LYS A 98 -5.64 -11.54 7.28
C LYS A 98 -6.11 -12.42 6.10
N ASP A 99 -7.24 -12.07 5.49
CA ASP A 99 -7.83 -12.77 4.35
C ASP A 99 -8.50 -11.75 3.42
N ALA A 100 -8.01 -11.61 2.19
CA ALA A 100 -8.47 -10.59 1.26
C ALA A 100 -9.88 -10.88 0.73
N LYS A 101 -10.22 -12.16 0.55
CA LYS A 101 -11.55 -12.58 0.11
C LYS A 101 -12.58 -12.27 1.18
N PHE A 102 -12.31 -12.66 2.43
CA PHE A 102 -13.20 -12.38 3.55
C PHE A 102 -13.40 -10.86 3.75
N ALA A 103 -12.30 -10.08 3.74
CA ALA A 103 -12.38 -8.64 3.87
C ALA A 103 -13.24 -8.01 2.75
N TYR A 104 -13.04 -8.44 1.51
CA TYR A 104 -13.84 -8.00 0.37
C TYR A 104 -15.32 -8.35 0.53
N GLU A 105 -15.65 -9.63 0.75
CA GLU A 105 -17.04 -10.10 0.89
C GLU A 105 -17.77 -9.38 2.02
N ARG A 106 -17.09 -9.17 3.16
CA ARG A 106 -17.63 -8.41 4.28
C ARG A 106 -17.89 -6.96 3.92
N ALA A 107 -16.96 -6.29 3.23
CA ALA A 107 -17.15 -4.91 2.79
C ALA A 107 -18.37 -4.78 1.87
N ILE A 108 -18.53 -5.70 0.91
CA ILE A 108 -19.70 -5.74 0.03
C ILE A 108 -20.99 -5.96 0.83
N ALA A 109 -20.99 -6.90 1.77
CA ALA A 109 -22.16 -7.17 2.63
C ALA A 109 -22.57 -5.95 3.49
N LEU A 110 -21.64 -5.05 3.77
CA LEU A 110 -21.86 -3.80 4.50
C LEU A 110 -22.18 -2.60 3.59
N GLY A 111 -22.34 -2.83 2.27
CA GLY A 111 -22.77 -1.81 1.31
C GLY A 111 -21.65 -1.14 0.51
N ALA A 112 -20.41 -1.62 0.59
CA ALA A 112 -19.34 -1.11 -0.26
C ALA A 112 -19.58 -1.48 -1.73
N TRP A 113 -19.06 -0.65 -2.63
CA TRP A 113 -19.08 -0.94 -4.07
C TRP A 113 -17.80 -1.66 -4.49
N GLY A 114 -17.96 -2.86 -5.04
CA GLY A 114 -16.84 -3.63 -5.59
C GLY A 114 -16.20 -2.90 -6.76
N TYR A 115 -14.87 -2.97 -6.85
CA TYR A 115 -14.09 -2.51 -7.98
C TYR A 115 -13.65 -3.71 -8.82
N ALA A 116 -14.26 -3.87 -9.98
CA ALA A 116 -13.91 -4.93 -10.92
C ALA A 116 -12.76 -4.46 -11.82
N HIS A 117 -11.52 -4.73 -11.41
CA HIS A 117 -10.36 -4.60 -12.29
C HIS A 117 -10.13 -5.91 -13.03
N THR A 118 -9.75 -5.84 -14.30
CA THR A 118 -9.23 -7.00 -15.04
C THR A 118 -7.72 -6.86 -15.05
N ALA A 119 -7.02 -7.68 -14.25
CA ALA A 119 -5.56 -7.72 -14.25
C ALA A 119 -5.03 -8.20 -15.61
N GLY A 120 -3.93 -7.61 -16.09
CA GLY A 120 -3.24 -8.07 -17.29
C GLY A 120 -2.58 -9.44 -17.09
N PRO A 121 -2.12 -10.12 -18.17
CA PRO A 121 -1.37 -11.36 -18.05
C PRO A 121 -0.14 -11.18 -17.15
N GLY A 122 -0.03 -11.97 -16.08
CA GLY A 122 1.08 -11.89 -15.13
C GLY A 122 0.89 -10.88 -13.99
N GLU A 123 -0.18 -10.10 -13.98
CA GLU A 123 -0.52 -9.18 -12.89
C GLU A 123 -1.40 -9.85 -11.84
N LEU A 124 -1.27 -9.42 -10.58
CA LEU A 124 -2.13 -9.91 -9.50
C LEU A 124 -3.55 -9.36 -9.63
N ASN A 125 -4.55 -10.24 -9.57
CA ASN A 125 -5.94 -9.83 -9.43
C ASN A 125 -6.27 -9.64 -7.94
N ILE A 126 -6.25 -8.38 -7.50
CA ILE A 126 -6.37 -8.00 -6.09
C ILE A 126 -7.81 -7.55 -5.80
N PRO A 127 -8.51 -8.14 -4.81
CA PRO A 127 -9.82 -7.68 -4.40
C PRO A 127 -9.81 -6.21 -3.96
N ALA A 128 -10.77 -5.44 -4.45
CA ALA A 128 -10.82 -4.01 -4.17
C ALA A 128 -12.25 -3.46 -4.14
N ILE A 129 -12.44 -2.36 -3.42
CA ILE A 129 -13.68 -1.59 -3.37
C ILE A 129 -13.42 -0.12 -3.71
N LYS A 130 -14.48 0.61 -4.05
CA LYS A 130 -14.42 2.06 -4.17
C LYS A 130 -14.29 2.72 -2.78
N GLY A 131 -13.35 3.64 -2.66
CA GLY A 131 -13.19 4.58 -1.57
C GLY A 131 -13.86 5.92 -1.86
N ILE A 132 -13.57 6.91 -1.02
CA ILE A 132 -14.11 8.27 -1.14
C ILE A 132 -13.56 8.93 -2.41
N GLY A 133 -14.41 9.66 -3.13
CA GLY A 133 -14.02 10.37 -4.35
C GLY A 133 -13.61 9.45 -5.49
N ASP A 134 -14.20 8.24 -5.57
CA ASP A 134 -13.84 7.19 -6.55
C ASP A 134 -12.40 6.67 -6.46
N SER A 135 -11.70 6.92 -5.35
CA SER A 135 -10.44 6.25 -5.05
C SER A 135 -10.63 4.74 -4.91
N ILE A 136 -9.54 3.97 -4.90
CA ILE A 136 -9.60 2.51 -4.76
C ILE A 136 -9.02 2.08 -3.42
N ILE A 137 -9.66 1.12 -2.76
CA ILE A 137 -9.14 0.45 -1.57
C ILE A 137 -8.87 -1.01 -1.92
N TYR A 138 -7.60 -1.41 -1.90
CA TYR A 138 -7.14 -2.78 -2.15
C TYR A 138 -6.99 -3.58 -0.85
N PHE A 139 -7.35 -4.86 -0.90
CA PHE A 139 -7.13 -5.82 0.18
C PHE A 139 -5.99 -6.78 -0.20
N ILE A 140 -4.88 -6.68 0.51
CA ILE A 140 -3.68 -7.48 0.29
C ILE A 140 -3.58 -8.51 1.39
N ASP A 141 -3.55 -9.80 1.05
CA ASP A 141 -3.32 -10.90 1.99
C ASP A 141 -1.99 -11.64 1.81
N LYS A 142 -1.15 -11.17 0.88
CA LYS A 142 0.19 -11.67 0.61
C LYS A 142 1.20 -10.54 0.72
N TRP A 143 1.96 -10.53 1.81
CA TRP A 143 3.04 -9.58 2.06
C TRP A 143 4.14 -10.25 2.89
N ARG A 144 5.34 -9.70 2.82
CA ARG A 144 6.50 -10.24 3.53
C ARG A 144 6.35 -10.09 5.04
N GLY A 145 6.69 -11.13 5.80
CA GLY A 145 6.61 -11.12 7.27
C GLY A 145 5.24 -11.47 7.84
N LYS A 146 4.23 -11.74 7.00
CA LYS A 146 2.91 -12.17 7.45
C LYS A 146 3.02 -13.42 8.33
N ASN A 147 2.31 -13.43 9.46
CA ASN A 147 2.36 -14.52 10.46
C ASN A 147 3.77 -14.82 11.01
N GLY A 148 4.69 -13.84 10.97
CA GLY A 148 6.05 -14.02 11.46
C GLY A 148 7.00 -14.74 10.49
N ALA A 149 6.62 -14.88 9.22
CA ALA A 149 7.47 -15.48 8.19
C ALA A 149 8.82 -14.76 8.07
N GLN A 150 9.90 -15.51 8.01
CA GLN A 150 11.27 -15.02 7.92
C GLN A 150 11.75 -14.95 6.45
N PRO A 151 12.75 -14.10 6.14
CA PRO A 151 13.36 -14.10 4.81
C PRO A 151 13.84 -15.50 4.40
N GLY A 152 13.40 -15.97 3.23
CA GLY A 152 13.71 -17.30 2.71
C GLY A 152 12.64 -18.36 2.98
N ASP A 153 11.66 -18.09 3.83
CA ASP A 153 10.54 -19.01 4.06
C ASP A 153 9.68 -19.19 2.80
N ILE A 154 9.25 -20.44 2.56
CA ILE A 154 8.37 -20.76 1.44
C ILE A 154 7.04 -20.02 1.61
N GLY A 155 6.66 -19.26 0.58
CA GLY A 155 5.43 -18.47 0.60
C GLY A 155 5.58 -17.06 1.19
N ASN A 156 6.76 -16.66 1.65
CA ASN A 156 7.08 -15.29 2.06
C ASN A 156 7.31 -14.37 0.84
N ILE A 157 6.31 -14.33 -0.06
CA ILE A 157 6.28 -13.50 -1.25
C ILE A 157 5.27 -12.38 -1.06
N GLY A 158 5.67 -11.16 -1.41
CA GLY A 158 4.82 -9.98 -1.35
C GLY A 158 4.34 -9.53 -2.72
N PHE A 159 3.37 -8.60 -2.71
CA PHE A 159 2.88 -7.88 -3.89
C PHE A 159 4.03 -7.40 -4.81
N TYR A 160 5.09 -6.82 -4.23
CA TYR A 160 6.21 -6.27 -4.98
C TYR A 160 7.03 -7.30 -5.76
N ASP A 161 7.14 -8.54 -5.27
CA ASP A 161 7.98 -9.57 -5.88
C ASP A 161 7.44 -10.00 -7.25
N VAL A 162 6.13 -9.86 -7.45
CA VAL A 162 5.43 -10.23 -8.68
C VAL A 162 5.51 -9.08 -9.69
N ASP A 163 5.11 -7.88 -9.31
CA ASP A 163 4.87 -6.80 -10.29
C ASP A 163 6.07 -5.85 -10.49
N PHE A 164 7.08 -5.87 -9.61
CA PHE A 164 8.17 -4.91 -9.60
C PHE A 164 9.57 -5.54 -9.78
N GLU A 165 10.45 -4.76 -10.40
CA GLU A 165 11.88 -5.01 -10.56
C GLU A 165 12.69 -3.96 -9.78
N PRO A 166 13.64 -4.37 -8.92
CA PRO A 166 14.50 -3.45 -8.19
C PRO A 166 15.33 -2.56 -9.12
N LEU A 167 15.55 -1.31 -8.71
CA LEU A 167 16.48 -0.42 -9.40
C LEU A 167 17.94 -0.83 -9.12
N PRO A 168 18.86 -0.72 -10.10
CA PRO A 168 20.25 -1.07 -9.92
C PRO A 168 20.91 -0.28 -8.78
N GLY A 169 21.60 -0.98 -7.88
CA GLY A 169 22.38 -0.37 -6.81
C GLY A 169 21.56 0.23 -5.66
N VAL A 170 20.27 -0.14 -5.53
CA VAL A 170 19.41 0.28 -4.44
C VAL A 170 19.08 -0.92 -3.55
N ASP A 171 19.47 -0.84 -2.28
CA ASP A 171 19.03 -1.82 -1.27
C ASP A 171 17.55 -1.58 -0.95
N GLY A 172 16.74 -2.64 -0.98
CA GLY A 172 15.29 -2.57 -0.83
C GLY A 172 14.79 -2.50 0.62
N ASP A 173 15.70 -2.41 1.58
CA ASP A 173 15.45 -2.52 3.02
C ASP A 173 15.33 -1.17 3.72
#